data_AF-A0A2G4FLG1-F1
#
_entry.id   AF-A0A2G4FLG1-F1
#
_cell.length_a   1.000
_cell.length_b   1.000
_cell.length_c   1.000
_cell.angle_alpha   90.00
_cell.angle_beta   90.00
_cell.angle_gamma   90.00
#
_symmetry.space_group_name_H-M   'P 1'
#
loop_
_entity.id
_entity.type
_entity.pdbx_description
1 polymer ?
#
loop_
_entity_poly.entity_id
_entity_poly.type
_entity_poly.pdbx_seq_one_letter_code
_entity_poly.pdbx_strand_id
1 'polypeptide(L)'
;MKYLQLYENWNPLSDEDFANVQELHKIGVVSDQELRKLKKLRDAEQRIINYSGVGDLDLGGCTLLKSLPQDLKVARHLNLTDCIGLTSLPNGLTVGSTLTGAGCILLKSLPADLKVGGNLALGGCTNLESLPADLEVGGHLDLYNCTRLTSLPAGLVVGGYLNLSYCTSLESLPADLVVDGDLNLTGRTGLKSLPADLKIGGKIYR
;
A
#
# COMPACT_ATOMS: atom_id res chain seq x y z
N MET A 1 -27.81 -8.92 6.26
CA MET A 1 -26.77 -9.86 6.75
C MET A 1 -25.98 -10.48 5.58
N LYS A 2 -25.42 -9.68 4.64
CA LYS A 2 -24.63 -10.19 3.50
C LYS A 2 -23.11 -9.93 3.61
N TYR A 3 -22.65 -9.26 4.66
CA TYR A 3 -21.25 -8.82 4.79
C TYR A 3 -20.38 -9.72 5.69
N LEU A 4 -20.97 -10.67 6.44
CA LEU A 4 -20.21 -11.56 7.34
C LEU A 4 -19.50 -12.71 6.62
N GLN A 5 -19.78 -12.96 5.34
CA GLN A 5 -19.11 -14.00 4.54
C GLN A 5 -17.83 -13.53 3.84
N LEU A 6 -17.45 -12.25 3.95
CA LEU A 6 -16.35 -11.66 3.17
C LEU A 6 -14.96 -11.79 3.82
N TYR A 7 -14.85 -12.41 4.99
CA TYR A 7 -13.64 -12.37 5.82
C TYR A 7 -13.03 -13.74 6.11
N GLU A 8 -13.16 -14.70 5.19
CA GLU A 8 -12.52 -16.00 5.35
C GLU A 8 -11.00 -15.80 5.58
N ASN A 9 -10.51 -16.27 6.73
CA ASN A 9 -9.10 -16.23 7.18
C ASN A 9 -8.55 -14.87 7.67
N TRP A 10 -9.34 -13.79 7.74
CA TRP A 10 -8.93 -12.57 8.44
C TRP A 10 -9.27 -12.68 9.94
N ASN A 11 -8.24 -12.63 10.80
CA ASN A 11 -8.36 -12.90 12.24
C ASN A 11 -8.11 -11.62 13.06
N PRO A 12 -9.13 -10.79 13.31
CA PRO A 12 -9.00 -9.59 14.14
C PRO A 12 -8.77 -9.95 15.61
N LEU A 13 -8.21 -9.02 16.39
CA LEU A 13 -8.02 -9.18 17.82
C LEU A 13 -9.37 -9.36 18.53
N SER A 14 -9.53 -10.49 19.22
CA SER A 14 -10.78 -10.81 19.93
C SER A 14 -10.94 -9.94 21.19
N ASP A 15 -12.19 -9.79 21.64
CA ASP A 15 -12.49 -9.08 22.89
C ASP A 15 -11.87 -9.78 24.11
N GLU A 16 -11.81 -11.12 24.09
CA GLU A 16 -11.17 -11.93 25.12
C GLU A 16 -9.65 -11.72 25.15
N ASP A 17 -8.98 -11.80 24.01
CA ASP A 17 -7.54 -11.56 23.92
C ASP A 17 -7.19 -10.13 24.37
N PHE A 18 -7.99 -9.15 23.97
CA PHE A 18 -7.78 -7.77 24.40
C PHE A 18 -7.99 -7.61 25.91
N ALA A 19 -9.01 -8.24 26.49
CA ALA A 19 -9.21 -8.24 27.94
C ALA A 19 -8.03 -8.89 28.69
N ASN A 20 -7.52 -10.02 28.18
CA ASN A 20 -6.35 -10.70 28.73
C ASN A 20 -5.12 -9.77 28.72
N VAL A 21 -4.87 -9.06 27.60
CA VAL A 21 -3.80 -8.06 27.52
C VAL A 21 -3.99 -6.93 28.54
N GLN A 22 -5.23 -6.48 28.77
CA GLN A 22 -5.51 -5.45 29.78
C GLN A 22 -5.20 -5.94 31.20
N GLU A 23 -5.48 -7.20 31.53
CA GLU A 23 -5.09 -7.77 32.83
C GLU A 23 -3.56 -7.91 32.96
N LEU A 24 -2.89 -8.38 31.91
CA LEU A 24 -1.42 -8.46 31.87
C LEU A 24 -0.76 -7.09 32.01
N HIS A 25 -1.39 -6.03 31.48
CA HIS A 25 -0.93 -4.66 31.67
C HIS A 25 -1.03 -4.21 33.14
N LYS A 26 -2.11 -4.54 33.85
CA LYS A 26 -2.29 -4.17 35.27
C LYS A 26 -1.21 -4.74 36.18
N ILE A 27 -0.67 -5.91 35.84
CA ILE A 27 0.42 -6.57 36.58
C ILE A 27 1.82 -6.25 36.04
N GLY A 28 1.93 -5.31 35.08
CA GLY A 28 3.20 -4.82 34.55
C GLY A 28 3.89 -5.72 33.52
N VAL A 29 3.22 -6.76 33.02
CA VAL A 29 3.76 -7.64 31.96
C VAL A 29 3.70 -6.95 30.60
N VAL A 30 2.61 -6.22 30.32
CA VAL A 30 2.44 -5.43 29.10
C VAL A 30 2.68 -3.97 29.41
N SER A 31 3.58 -3.33 28.67
CA SER A 31 3.90 -1.90 28.82
C SER A 31 2.77 -1.00 28.29
N ASP A 32 2.77 0.28 28.73
CA ASP A 32 1.88 1.31 28.18
C ASP A 32 2.00 1.44 26.65
N GLN A 33 3.23 1.31 26.13
CA GLN A 33 3.48 1.43 24.70
C GLN A 33 2.87 0.26 23.92
N GLU A 34 3.01 -0.96 24.41
CA GLU A 34 2.42 -2.15 23.80
C GLU A 34 0.89 -2.08 23.84
N LEU A 35 0.31 -1.74 24.99
CA LEU A 35 -1.14 -1.56 25.11
C LEU A 35 -1.66 -0.47 24.17
N ARG A 36 -0.94 0.64 24.02
CA ARG A 36 -1.31 1.71 23.07
C ARG A 36 -1.30 1.23 21.62
N LYS A 37 -0.30 0.45 21.22
CA LYS A 37 -0.22 -0.13 19.87
C LYS A 37 -1.37 -1.12 19.64
N LEU A 38 -1.69 -1.96 20.62
CA LEU A 38 -2.80 -2.92 20.54
C LEU A 38 -4.17 -2.25 20.51
N LYS A 39 -4.38 -1.17 21.28
CA LYS A 39 -5.58 -0.33 21.16
C LYS A 39 -5.75 0.21 19.74
N LYS A 40 -4.68 0.73 19.14
CA LYS A 40 -4.72 1.23 17.77
C LYS A 40 -5.03 0.13 16.75
N LEU A 41 -4.51 -1.08 16.94
CA LEU A 41 -4.87 -2.26 16.14
C LEU A 41 -6.35 -2.57 16.24
N ARG A 42 -6.87 -2.72 17.47
CA ARG A 42 -8.28 -3.00 17.72
C ARG A 42 -9.17 -1.94 17.08
N ASP A 43 -8.83 -0.65 17.23
CA ASP A 43 -9.59 0.44 16.61
C ASP A 43 -9.57 0.37 15.08
N ALA A 44 -8.43 -0.01 14.46
CA ALA A 44 -8.32 -0.19 13.02
C ALA A 44 -9.17 -1.37 12.52
N GLU A 45 -9.12 -2.51 13.22
CA GLU A 45 -9.94 -3.68 12.91
C GLU A 45 -11.43 -3.39 13.05
N GLN A 46 -11.84 -2.67 14.10
CA GLN A 46 -13.22 -2.24 14.27
C GLN A 46 -13.67 -1.24 13.19
N ARG A 47 -12.78 -0.37 12.68
CA ARG A 47 -13.10 0.47 11.52
C ARG A 47 -13.35 -0.37 10.27
N ILE A 48 -12.57 -1.42 10.04
CA ILE A 48 -12.76 -2.35 8.92
C ILE A 48 -14.08 -3.10 9.05
N ILE A 49 -14.37 -3.68 10.22
CA ILE A 49 -15.60 -4.45 10.48
C ILE A 49 -16.84 -3.60 10.30
N ASN A 50 -16.80 -2.34 10.77
CA ASN A 50 -17.92 -1.42 10.69
C ASN A 50 -17.94 -0.61 9.38
N TYR A 51 -17.01 -0.86 8.46
CA TYR A 51 -16.95 -0.12 7.21
C TYR A 51 -18.14 -0.48 6.32
N SER A 52 -18.97 0.52 6.01
CA SER A 52 -20.21 0.33 5.26
C SER A 52 -20.01 0.23 3.73
N GLY A 53 -18.76 0.27 3.26
CA GLY A 53 -18.45 0.37 1.84
C GLY A 53 -18.57 1.80 1.29
N VAL A 54 -18.72 2.82 2.15
CA VAL A 54 -18.90 4.21 1.74
C VAL A 54 -17.84 5.09 2.39
N GLY A 55 -17.37 6.10 1.65
CA GLY A 55 -16.42 7.09 2.17
C GLY A 55 -14.99 6.58 2.25
N ASP A 56 -14.20 7.25 3.08
CA ASP A 56 -12.79 6.96 3.29
C ASP A 56 -12.63 5.96 4.46
N LEU A 57 -11.59 5.12 4.39
CA LEU A 57 -11.20 4.17 5.44
C LEU A 57 -9.78 4.51 5.90
N ASP A 58 -9.66 5.12 7.08
CA ASP A 58 -8.37 5.52 7.65
C ASP A 58 -7.85 4.51 8.67
N LEU A 59 -6.73 3.87 8.32
CA LEU A 59 -6.01 2.90 9.15
C LEU A 59 -4.56 3.38 9.42
N GLY A 60 -4.26 4.64 9.12
CA GLY A 60 -2.91 5.20 9.14
C GLY A 60 -2.19 5.04 10.48
N GLY A 61 -0.92 4.65 10.39
CA GLY A 61 0.02 4.45 11.49
C GLY A 61 -0.33 3.27 12.38
N CYS A 62 -1.18 2.34 11.93
CA CYS A 62 -1.48 1.13 12.66
C CYS A 62 -0.32 0.12 12.50
N THR A 63 0.70 0.29 13.33
CA THR A 63 1.98 -0.44 13.20
C THR A 63 1.89 -1.95 13.41
N LEU A 64 0.82 -2.45 14.03
CA LEU A 64 0.58 -3.88 14.23
C LEU A 64 -0.39 -4.49 13.18
N LEU A 65 -0.96 -3.70 12.27
CA LEU A 65 -1.83 -4.22 11.23
C LEU A 65 -1.00 -5.02 10.22
N LYS A 66 -1.26 -6.33 10.12
CA LYS A 66 -0.48 -7.23 9.26
C LYS A 66 -1.12 -7.48 7.89
N SER A 67 -2.45 -7.49 7.85
CA SER A 67 -3.24 -7.75 6.66
C SER A 67 -4.61 -7.09 6.76
N LEU A 68 -5.27 -7.00 5.61
CA LEU A 68 -6.67 -6.60 5.49
C LEU A 68 -7.51 -7.83 5.10
N PRO A 69 -8.84 -7.79 5.29
CA PRO A 69 -9.71 -8.85 4.79
C PRO A 69 -9.70 -8.97 3.26
N GLN A 70 -9.91 -10.19 2.77
CA GLN A 70 -10.16 -10.45 1.35
C GLN A 70 -11.35 -9.63 0.83
N ASP A 71 -11.32 -9.28 -0.45
CA ASP A 71 -12.40 -8.56 -1.14
C ASP A 71 -12.82 -7.24 -0.47
N LEU A 72 -11.94 -6.62 0.33
CA LEU A 72 -12.21 -5.31 0.91
C LEU A 72 -12.41 -4.28 -0.21
N LYS A 73 -13.57 -3.62 -0.21
CA LYS A 73 -13.92 -2.59 -1.20
C LYS A 73 -14.05 -1.26 -0.49
N VAL A 74 -13.15 -0.33 -0.75
CA VAL A 74 -13.15 1.03 -0.21
C VAL A 74 -13.63 1.99 -1.30
N ALA A 75 -14.69 2.75 -1.05
CA ALA A 75 -15.32 3.57 -2.09
C ALA A 75 -14.45 4.76 -2.53
N ARG A 76 -13.66 5.34 -1.64
CA ARG A 76 -12.88 6.55 -1.93
C ARG A 76 -11.40 6.37 -1.57
N HIS A 77 -10.99 6.78 -0.36
CA HIS A 77 -9.61 6.73 0.08
C HIS A 77 -9.38 5.62 1.09
N LEU A 78 -8.41 4.76 0.84
CA LEU A 78 -7.85 3.84 1.83
C LEU A 78 -6.50 4.38 2.30
N ASN A 79 -6.41 4.77 3.58
CA ASN A 79 -5.15 5.21 4.18
C ASN A 79 -4.51 4.09 5.02
N LEU A 80 -3.34 3.64 4.56
CA LEU A 80 -2.45 2.66 5.18
C LEU A 80 -1.07 3.25 5.48
N THR A 81 -0.90 4.57 5.40
CA THR A 81 0.38 5.25 5.65
C THR A 81 0.96 4.81 7.00
N ASP A 82 2.25 4.50 7.06
CA ASP A 82 2.98 4.05 8.26
C ASP A 82 2.40 2.79 8.94
N CYS A 83 1.66 1.95 8.21
CA CYS A 83 1.33 0.59 8.65
C CYS A 83 2.55 -0.32 8.49
N ILE A 84 3.61 -0.08 9.27
CA ILE A 84 4.90 -0.75 9.13
C ILE A 84 4.84 -2.28 9.30
N GLY A 85 3.81 -2.80 9.98
CA GLY A 85 3.56 -4.22 10.17
C GLY A 85 2.89 -4.91 8.97
N LEU A 86 2.41 -4.14 7.99
CA LEU A 86 1.64 -4.64 6.85
C LEU A 86 2.59 -5.38 5.90
N THR A 87 2.35 -6.68 5.71
CA THR A 87 3.22 -7.53 4.89
C THR A 87 2.67 -7.77 3.49
N SER A 88 1.35 -7.63 3.33
CA SER A 88 0.63 -7.86 2.07
C SER A 88 -0.69 -7.09 2.04
N LEU A 89 -1.16 -6.77 0.83
CA LEU A 89 -2.55 -6.42 0.58
C LEU A 89 -3.32 -7.68 0.13
N PRO A 90 -4.61 -7.80 0.46
CA PRO A 90 -5.40 -8.98 0.14
C PRO A 90 -5.85 -9.00 -1.32
N ASN A 91 -6.14 -10.19 -1.84
CA ASN A 91 -6.76 -10.31 -3.16
C ASN A 91 -8.17 -9.70 -3.14
N GLY A 92 -8.61 -9.23 -4.29
CA GLY A 92 -9.90 -8.58 -4.46
C GLY A 92 -9.98 -7.15 -3.89
N LEU A 93 -8.87 -6.62 -3.34
CA LEU A 93 -8.83 -5.24 -2.83
C LEU A 93 -9.17 -4.25 -3.94
N THR A 94 -10.24 -3.49 -3.75
CA THR A 94 -10.65 -2.42 -4.66
C THR A 94 -10.74 -1.10 -3.90
N VAL A 95 -10.12 -0.05 -4.44
CA VAL A 95 -10.17 1.31 -3.89
C VAL A 95 -10.63 2.29 -4.96
N GLY A 96 -11.76 2.95 -4.74
CA GLY A 96 -12.42 3.73 -5.78
C GLY A 96 -11.69 5.01 -6.21
N SER A 97 -10.84 5.59 -5.35
CA SER A 97 -10.11 6.83 -5.68
C SER A 97 -8.63 6.80 -5.33
N THR A 98 -8.25 6.53 -4.08
CA THR A 98 -6.85 6.68 -3.66
C THR A 98 -6.45 5.64 -2.65
N LEU A 99 -5.30 5.01 -2.84
CA LEU A 99 -4.66 4.16 -1.85
C LEU A 99 -3.32 4.79 -1.45
N THR A 100 -3.19 5.18 -0.17
CA THR A 100 -1.92 5.65 0.39
C THR A 100 -1.36 4.60 1.34
N GLY A 101 -0.26 3.95 0.97
CA GLY A 101 0.47 2.99 1.79
C GLY A 101 1.93 3.41 2.01
N ALA A 102 2.21 4.72 2.02
CA ALA A 102 3.56 5.23 2.21
C ALA A 102 4.14 4.73 3.56
N GLY A 103 5.41 4.35 3.58
CA GLY A 103 6.06 3.85 4.80
C GLY A 103 5.70 2.43 5.22
N CYS A 104 4.95 1.65 4.42
CA CYS A 104 4.72 0.22 4.66
C CYS A 104 5.98 -0.61 4.36
N ILE A 105 7.00 -0.49 5.21
CA ILE A 105 8.34 -1.05 4.97
C ILE A 105 8.40 -2.57 4.87
N LEU A 106 7.38 -3.31 5.34
CA LEU A 106 7.33 -4.77 5.24
C LEU A 106 6.53 -5.27 4.03
N LEU A 107 5.87 -4.38 3.29
CA LEU A 107 5.10 -4.71 2.09
C LEU A 107 6.07 -5.10 0.97
N LYS A 108 5.96 -6.32 0.46
CA LYS A 108 6.88 -6.86 -0.56
C LYS A 108 6.33 -6.85 -1.98
N SER A 109 5.01 -7.00 -2.11
CA SER A 109 4.31 -7.06 -3.40
C SER A 109 2.86 -6.60 -3.22
N LEU A 110 2.22 -6.28 -4.34
CA LEU A 110 0.78 -6.01 -4.41
C LEU A 110 0.07 -7.23 -5.03
N PRO A 111 -1.20 -7.47 -4.67
CA PRO A 111 -1.99 -8.56 -5.26
C PRO A 111 -2.23 -8.29 -6.74
N ALA A 112 -2.25 -9.36 -7.54
CA ALA A 112 -2.36 -9.28 -9.00
C ALA A 112 -3.64 -8.58 -9.48
N ASP A 113 -4.71 -8.65 -8.68
CA ASP A 113 -6.03 -8.12 -8.97
C ASP A 113 -6.33 -6.80 -8.25
N LEU A 114 -5.31 -6.11 -7.72
CA LEU A 114 -5.46 -4.80 -7.09
C LEU A 114 -6.08 -3.80 -8.07
N LYS A 115 -7.19 -3.16 -7.66
CA LYS A 115 -7.82 -2.09 -8.44
C LYS A 115 -7.82 -0.78 -7.68
N VAL A 116 -7.22 0.26 -8.25
CA VAL A 116 -7.22 1.62 -7.69
C VAL A 116 -7.73 2.59 -8.75
N GLY A 117 -8.86 3.25 -8.49
CA GLY A 117 -9.51 4.14 -9.46
C GLY A 117 -8.84 5.49 -9.68
N GLY A 118 -7.74 5.78 -8.98
CA GLY A 118 -7.01 7.04 -9.09
C GLY A 118 -5.56 6.90 -8.62
N ASN A 119 -5.20 7.54 -7.50
CA ASN A 119 -3.82 7.64 -7.03
C ASN A 119 -3.38 6.42 -6.21
N LEU A 120 -2.17 5.93 -6.46
CA LEU A 120 -1.49 4.91 -5.67
C LEU A 120 -0.17 5.48 -5.12
N ALA A 121 -0.09 5.70 -3.81
CA ALA A 121 1.10 6.24 -3.17
C ALA A 121 1.71 5.21 -2.21
N LEU A 122 2.86 4.64 -2.58
CA LEU A 122 3.60 3.62 -1.84
C LEU A 122 5.02 4.10 -1.49
N GLY A 123 5.26 5.42 -1.48
CA GLY A 123 6.55 6.00 -1.15
C GLY A 123 7.12 5.48 0.17
N GLY A 124 8.39 5.08 0.20
CA GLY A 124 9.04 4.53 1.38
C GLY A 124 8.72 3.06 1.68
N CYS A 125 8.00 2.35 0.80
CA CYS A 125 7.89 0.88 0.87
C CYS A 125 9.21 0.23 0.45
N THR A 126 10.22 0.33 1.31
CA THR A 126 11.61 -0.05 0.97
C THR A 126 11.78 -1.53 0.64
N ASN A 127 10.87 -2.41 1.08
CA ASN A 127 10.89 -3.83 0.72
C ASN A 127 10.03 -4.20 -0.49
N LEU A 128 9.37 -3.24 -1.16
CA LEU A 128 8.57 -3.51 -2.34
C LEU A 128 9.49 -3.92 -3.50
N GLU A 129 9.37 -5.17 -3.95
CA GLU A 129 10.28 -5.78 -4.92
C GLU A 129 9.71 -5.73 -6.35
N SER A 130 8.39 -5.75 -6.51
CA SER A 130 7.71 -5.73 -7.82
C SER A 130 6.28 -5.18 -7.72
N LEU A 131 5.74 -4.78 -8.88
CA LEU A 131 4.34 -4.46 -9.09
C LEU A 131 3.67 -5.57 -9.91
N PRO A 132 2.35 -5.76 -9.82
CA PRO A 132 1.64 -6.77 -10.59
C PRO A 132 1.61 -6.42 -12.08
N ALA A 133 1.61 -7.44 -12.94
CA ALA A 133 1.74 -7.30 -14.39
C ALA A 133 0.64 -6.42 -15.00
N ASP A 134 -0.59 -6.59 -14.54
CA ASP A 134 -1.77 -5.90 -15.07
C ASP A 134 -2.14 -4.64 -14.24
N LEU A 135 -1.15 -4.04 -13.55
CA LEU A 135 -1.39 -2.83 -12.77
C LEU A 135 -1.72 -1.65 -13.70
N GLU A 136 -2.92 -1.09 -13.55
CA GLU A 136 -3.31 0.18 -14.16
C GLU A 136 -3.51 1.24 -13.06
N VAL A 137 -2.92 2.41 -13.24
CA VAL A 137 -3.08 3.55 -12.31
C VAL A 137 -3.65 4.73 -13.07
N GLY A 138 -4.94 5.01 -12.88
CA GLY A 138 -5.62 6.12 -13.57
C GLY A 138 -5.16 7.52 -13.12
N GLY A 139 -4.53 7.62 -11.95
CA GLY A 139 -3.99 8.87 -11.40
C GLY A 139 -2.47 8.85 -11.28
N HIS A 140 -1.96 9.31 -10.13
CA HIS A 140 -0.54 9.36 -9.81
C HIS A 140 -0.06 8.04 -9.19
N LEU A 141 1.12 7.59 -9.60
CA LEU A 141 1.84 6.49 -8.98
C LEU A 141 3.10 7.03 -8.28
N ASP A 142 3.08 7.05 -6.95
CA ASP A 142 4.22 7.47 -6.15
C ASP A 142 4.94 6.27 -5.53
N LEU A 143 6.14 5.97 -6.04
CA LEU A 143 7.01 4.90 -5.55
C LEU A 143 8.31 5.46 -4.94
N TYR A 144 8.34 6.75 -4.56
CA TYR A 144 9.50 7.39 -3.93
C TYR A 144 10.23 6.45 -2.95
N ASN A 145 11.55 6.31 -3.08
CA ASN A 145 12.36 5.54 -2.14
C ASN A 145 11.92 4.07 -1.95
N CYS A 146 11.30 3.43 -2.94
CA CYS A 146 11.10 1.98 -2.99
C CYS A 146 12.42 1.31 -3.41
N THR A 147 13.37 1.21 -2.48
CA THR A 147 14.77 0.87 -2.78
C THR A 147 14.98 -0.56 -3.27
N ARG A 148 14.07 -1.51 -3.00
CA ARG A 148 14.13 -2.88 -3.52
C ARG A 148 13.45 -3.08 -4.88
N LEU A 149 12.77 -2.07 -5.41
CA LEU A 149 12.09 -2.19 -6.69
C LEU A 149 13.13 -2.22 -7.81
N THR A 150 13.21 -3.33 -8.54
CA THR A 150 14.24 -3.54 -9.58
C THR A 150 13.75 -3.25 -10.99
N SER A 151 12.43 -3.38 -11.22
CA SER A 151 11.78 -3.18 -12.52
C SER A 151 10.31 -2.77 -12.35
N LEU A 152 9.72 -2.25 -13.44
CA LEU A 152 8.28 -2.06 -13.57
C LEU A 152 7.71 -3.12 -14.52
N PRO A 153 6.42 -3.49 -14.39
CA PRO A 153 5.77 -4.45 -15.27
C PRO A 153 5.66 -3.89 -16.69
N ALA A 154 5.77 -4.77 -17.69
CA ALA A 154 5.50 -4.43 -19.08
C ALA A 154 4.06 -3.94 -19.23
N GLY A 155 3.83 -2.98 -20.12
CA GLY A 155 2.51 -2.41 -20.37
C GLY A 155 1.96 -1.50 -19.27
N LEU A 156 2.76 -1.12 -18.26
CA LEU A 156 2.31 -0.20 -17.21
C LEU A 156 1.86 1.13 -17.80
N VAL A 157 0.61 1.52 -17.47
CA VAL A 157 0.02 2.82 -17.81
C VAL A 157 -0.25 3.62 -16.54
N VAL A 158 0.25 4.85 -16.50
CA VAL A 158 0.01 5.82 -15.43
C VAL A 158 -0.64 7.07 -16.02
N GLY A 159 -1.89 7.33 -15.65
CA GLY A 159 -2.69 8.46 -16.17
C GLY A 159 -2.28 9.85 -15.63
N GLY A 160 -1.31 9.91 -14.73
CA GLY A 160 -0.75 11.15 -14.20
C GLY A 160 0.76 11.06 -14.02
N TYR A 161 1.26 11.61 -12.91
CA TYR A 161 2.67 11.58 -12.53
C TYR A 161 3.15 10.20 -12.05
N LEU A 162 4.37 9.83 -12.44
CA LEU A 162 5.10 8.67 -11.93
C LEU A 162 6.36 9.10 -11.15
N ASN A 163 6.38 8.83 -9.85
CA ASN A 163 7.57 9.03 -9.01
C ASN A 163 8.38 7.74 -8.86
N LEU A 164 9.63 7.75 -9.29
CA LEU A 164 10.60 6.69 -9.05
C LEU A 164 11.87 7.23 -8.39
N SER A 165 11.83 8.47 -7.90
CA SER A 165 12.99 9.08 -7.27
C SER A 165 13.48 8.23 -6.09
N TYR A 166 14.79 8.06 -5.96
CA TYR A 166 15.44 7.28 -4.90
C TYR A 166 15.08 5.76 -4.82
N CYS A 167 14.39 5.15 -5.79
CA CYS A 167 14.23 3.68 -5.92
C CYS A 167 15.53 2.88 -6.22
N THR A 168 16.62 2.99 -5.41
CA THR A 168 18.04 2.72 -5.78
C THR A 168 18.36 1.49 -6.62
N SER A 169 17.63 0.39 -6.46
CA SER A 169 17.83 -0.84 -7.23
C SER A 169 17.14 -0.89 -8.60
N LEU A 170 16.39 0.14 -9.01
CA LEU A 170 15.73 0.17 -10.31
C LEU A 170 16.77 0.22 -11.45
N GLU A 171 16.83 -0.83 -12.27
CA GLU A 171 17.88 -1.00 -13.29
C GLU A 171 17.43 -0.60 -14.69
N SER A 172 16.13 -0.73 -14.98
CA SER A 172 15.54 -0.45 -16.29
C SER A 172 14.08 -0.01 -16.17
N LEU A 173 13.57 0.61 -17.23
CA LEU A 173 12.15 0.87 -17.44
C LEU A 173 11.65 0.01 -18.62
N PRO A 174 10.40 -0.49 -18.58
CA PRO A 174 9.83 -1.22 -19.70
C PRO A 174 9.68 -0.27 -20.91
N ALA A 175 9.94 -0.79 -22.11
CA ALA A 175 9.96 0.01 -23.33
C ALA A 175 8.57 0.56 -23.72
N ASP A 176 7.51 -0.11 -23.26
CA ASP A 176 6.12 0.23 -23.48
C ASP A 176 5.49 1.01 -22.32
N LEU A 177 6.30 1.51 -21.38
CA LEU A 177 5.83 2.39 -20.30
C LEU A 177 5.14 3.63 -20.85
N VAL A 178 3.91 3.88 -20.37
CA VAL A 178 3.14 5.09 -20.68
C VAL A 178 2.88 5.88 -19.41
N VAL A 179 3.25 7.16 -19.42
CA VAL A 179 2.98 8.11 -18.35
C VAL A 179 2.40 9.37 -18.97
N ASP A 180 1.15 9.68 -18.69
CA ASP A 180 0.48 10.87 -19.27
C ASP A 180 1.03 12.17 -18.66
N GLY A 181 1.56 12.13 -17.43
CA GLY A 181 2.17 13.26 -16.74
C GLY A 181 3.69 13.22 -16.70
N ASP A 182 4.24 13.78 -15.63
CA ASP A 182 5.68 13.84 -15.39
C ASP A 182 6.26 12.49 -14.93
N LEU A 183 7.53 12.24 -15.25
CA LEU A 183 8.30 11.11 -14.78
C LEU A 183 9.49 11.61 -13.95
N ASN A 184 9.55 11.25 -12.67
CA ASN A 184 10.65 11.62 -11.79
C ASN A 184 11.59 10.43 -11.52
N LEU A 185 12.84 10.55 -11.97
CA LEU A 185 13.94 9.60 -11.83
C LEU A 185 15.09 10.16 -11.00
N THR A 186 14.87 11.22 -10.22
CA THR A 186 15.94 11.84 -9.43
C THR A 186 16.57 10.87 -8.43
N GLY A 187 17.90 10.91 -8.32
CA GLY A 187 18.63 10.05 -7.40
C GLY A 187 18.63 8.57 -7.81
N ARG A 188 18.39 8.26 -9.09
CA ARG A 188 18.55 6.90 -9.64
C ARG A 188 20.02 6.58 -9.91
N THR A 189 20.54 5.60 -9.18
CA THR A 189 21.93 5.14 -9.28
C THR A 189 22.07 3.86 -10.11
N GLY A 190 21.06 2.99 -10.12
CA GLY A 190 21.07 1.73 -10.89
C GLY A 190 20.62 1.85 -12.35
N LEU A 191 19.88 2.92 -12.69
CA LEU A 191 19.27 3.10 -14.01
C LEU A 191 20.33 3.59 -15.01
N LYS A 192 20.68 2.74 -15.99
CA LYS A 192 21.78 3.01 -16.94
C LYS A 192 21.36 3.88 -18.13
N SER A 193 20.16 3.65 -18.66
CA SER A 193 19.61 4.34 -19.82
C SER A 193 18.09 4.30 -19.79
N LEU A 194 17.46 5.16 -20.58
CA LEU A 194 16.02 5.10 -20.83
C LEU A 194 15.75 4.39 -22.16
N PRO A 195 14.64 3.65 -22.28
CA PRO A 195 14.15 3.18 -23.58
C PRO A 195 13.95 4.34 -24.57
N ALA A 196 14.22 4.09 -25.85
CA ALA A 196 14.13 5.13 -26.89
C ALA A 196 12.70 5.63 -27.12
N ASP A 197 11.71 4.74 -26.96
CA ASP A 197 10.31 4.97 -27.32
C ASP A 197 9.40 5.20 -26.09
N LEU A 198 9.96 5.68 -24.97
CA LEU A 198 9.17 6.02 -23.78
C LEU A 198 8.08 7.05 -24.12
N LYS A 199 6.84 6.77 -23.70
CA LYS A 199 5.71 7.66 -23.91
C LYS A 199 5.43 8.45 -22.64
N ILE A 200 6.10 9.60 -22.51
CA ILE A 200 5.94 10.52 -21.38
C ILE A 200 5.26 11.80 -21.89
N GLY A 201 4.07 12.13 -21.37
CA GLY A 201 3.32 13.32 -21.74
C GLY A 201 3.84 14.61 -21.10
N GLY A 202 4.48 14.48 -19.93
CA GLY A 202 5.11 15.57 -19.18
C GLY A 202 6.63 15.62 -19.29
N LYS A 203 7.26 16.16 -18.25
CA LYS A 203 8.71 16.30 -18.13
C LYS A 203 9.34 15.05 -17.50
N ILE A 204 10.59 14.78 -17.89
CA ILE A 204 11.43 13.79 -17.22
C ILE A 204 12.43 14.52 -16.31
N TYR A 205 12.37 14.25 -15.02
CA TYR A 205 13.34 14.71 -14.01
C TYR A 205 14.36 13.61 -13.75
N ARG A 206 15.64 13.94 -13.63
CA ARG A 206 16.74 12.98 -13.41
C ARG A 206 17.64 13.43 -12.27
#